data_AF-A0A7J3VAP1-F1
#
_entry.id   AF-A0A7J3VAP1-F1
#
_cell.length_a   1.000
_cell.length_b   1.000
_cell.length_c   1.000
_cell.angle_alpha   90.00
_cell.angle_beta   90.00
_cell.angle_gamma   90.00
#
_symmetry.space_group_name_H-M   'P 1'
#
loop_
_entity.id
_entity.type
_entity.pdbx_description
1 polymer ?
#
loop_
_entity_poly.entity_id
_entity_poly.type
_entity_poly.pdbx_seq_one_letter_code
_entity_poly.pdbx_strand_id
1 'polypeptide(L)'
;MSQGDWRNSQYSLRVMQIFDVFVERYDVRFDSPFGKSAFELEKACIASLCRNFKRPSLEIGVGTGRFAEALGIEYGVDISLRALMLAKNVE
;
A
#
# COMPACT_ATOMS: atom_id res chain seq x y z
N MET A 1 -1.66 36.90 6.93
CA MET A 1 -2.09 35.59 6.40
C MET A 1 -2.02 34.60 7.55
N SER A 2 -3.17 34.32 8.19
CA SER A 2 -3.25 33.46 9.37
C SER A 2 -3.14 32.00 8.96
N GLN A 3 -2.26 31.27 9.64
CA GLN A 3 -2.01 29.84 9.47
C GLN A 3 -3.31 29.05 9.65
N GLY A 4 -3.52 28.09 8.75
CA GLY A 4 -4.70 27.22 8.70
C GLY A 4 -4.89 26.42 9.98
N ASP A 5 -6.15 26.27 10.35
CA ASP A 5 -6.61 25.65 11.59
C ASP A 5 -6.43 24.12 11.53
N TRP A 6 -5.31 23.60 12.03
CA TRP A 6 -4.98 22.16 12.14
C TRP A 6 -5.84 21.41 13.17
N ARG A 7 -7.03 21.92 13.50
CA ARG A 7 -7.98 21.40 14.49
C ARG A 7 -8.66 20.12 14.00
N ASN A 8 -7.85 19.10 13.78
CA ASN A 8 -8.13 17.71 14.13
C ASN A 8 -6.86 16.83 13.96
N SER A 9 -5.71 17.35 14.37
CA SER A 9 -4.42 16.62 14.35
C SER A 9 -4.53 15.22 14.96
N GLN A 10 -5.31 15.02 16.02
CA GLN A 10 -5.52 13.68 16.60
C GLN A 10 -6.30 12.71 15.68
N TYR A 11 -7.28 13.18 14.91
CA TYR A 11 -7.96 12.33 13.92
C TYR A 11 -7.04 12.01 12.75
N SER A 12 -6.25 12.97 12.25
CA SER A 12 -5.30 12.69 11.17
C SER A 12 -4.18 11.74 11.62
N LEU A 13 -3.68 11.88 12.86
CA LEU A 13 -2.72 10.95 13.46
C LEU A 13 -3.31 9.54 13.59
N ARG A 14 -4.58 9.40 14.01
CA ARG A 14 -5.26 8.10 14.08
C ARG A 14 -5.45 7.44 12.72
N VAL A 15 -5.76 8.21 11.68
CA VAL A 15 -5.85 7.67 10.30
C VAL A 15 -4.48 7.21 9.82
N MET A 16 -3.42 7.98 10.09
CA MET A 16 -2.05 7.61 9.69
C MET A 16 -1.58 6.30 10.34
N GLN A 17 -2.01 6.01 11.57
CA GLN A 17 -1.57 4.83 12.32
C GLN A 17 -2.46 3.59 12.14
N ILE A 18 -3.60 3.68 11.45
CA ILE A 18 -4.54 2.54 11.35
C ILE A 18 -3.90 1.32 10.69
N PHE A 19 -3.05 1.57 9.69
CA PHE A 19 -2.30 0.53 8.99
C PHE A 19 -1.04 0.09 9.73
N ASP A 20 -0.58 0.82 10.76
CA ASP A 20 0.44 0.28 11.67
C ASP A 20 -0.20 -0.72 12.66
N VAL A 21 -1.42 -0.42 13.14
CA VAL A 21 -2.11 -1.21 14.17
C VAL A 21 -2.77 -2.47 13.61
N PHE A 22 -3.32 -2.41 12.40
CA PHE A 22 -4.13 -3.50 11.82
C PHE A 22 -3.49 -4.15 10.60
N VAL A 23 -2.17 -4.00 10.42
CA VAL A 23 -1.48 -4.45 9.20
C VAL A 23 -1.71 -5.94 8.92
N GLU A 24 -1.65 -6.80 9.94
CA GLU A 24 -1.76 -8.24 9.76
C GLU A 24 -3.18 -8.62 9.32
N ARG A 25 -4.20 -7.95 9.87
CA ARG A 25 -5.60 -8.13 9.46
C ARG A 25 -5.85 -7.63 8.04
N TYR A 26 -5.20 -6.55 7.64
CA TYR A 26 -5.27 -6.04 6.27
C TYR A 26 -4.63 -7.03 5.29
N ASP A 27 -3.42 -7.49 5.60
CA ASP A 27 -2.61 -8.31 4.70
C ASP A 27 -3.19 -9.72 4.49
N VAL A 28 -3.66 -10.39 5.55
CA VAL A 28 -4.28 -11.71 5.45
C VAL A 28 -5.55 -11.73 4.58
N ARG A 29 -6.18 -10.56 4.38
CA ARG A 29 -7.38 -10.44 3.53
C ARG A 29 -7.08 -10.90 2.10
N PHE A 30 -5.86 -10.63 1.60
CA PHE A 30 -5.41 -11.04 0.27
C PHE A 30 -5.36 -12.56 0.12
N ASP A 31 -5.22 -13.30 1.22
CA ASP A 31 -5.09 -14.75 1.18
C ASP A 31 -6.43 -15.50 1.27
N SER A 32 -7.53 -14.78 1.55
CA SER A 32 -8.89 -15.34 1.53
C SER A 32 -9.35 -15.70 0.10
N PRO A 33 -10.30 -16.65 -0.10
CA PRO A 33 -10.74 -17.03 -1.45
C PRO A 33 -11.26 -15.86 -2.30
N PHE A 34 -12.07 -14.98 -1.68
CA PHE A 34 -12.54 -13.77 -2.34
C PHE A 34 -11.41 -12.75 -2.53
N GLY A 35 -10.56 -12.56 -1.52
CA GLY A 35 -9.43 -11.63 -1.58
C GLY A 35 -8.46 -11.95 -2.70
N LYS A 36 -8.09 -13.23 -2.87
CA LYS A 36 -7.25 -13.70 -3.99
C LYS A 36 -7.89 -13.38 -5.33
N SER A 37 -9.17 -13.68 -5.49
CA SER A 37 -9.89 -13.44 -6.74
C SER A 37 -9.99 -11.96 -7.09
N ALA A 38 -10.27 -11.11 -6.09
CA ALA A 38 -10.31 -9.66 -6.26
C ALA A 38 -8.92 -9.09 -6.57
N PHE A 39 -7.88 -9.54 -5.85
CA PHE A 39 -6.50 -9.12 -6.07
C PHE A 39 -6.02 -9.44 -7.48
N GLU A 40 -6.28 -10.66 -7.99
CA GLU A 40 -5.90 -11.03 -9.34
C GLU A 40 -6.57 -10.15 -10.40
N LEU A 41 -7.84 -9.80 -10.20
CA LEU A 41 -8.57 -8.90 -11.10
C LEU A 41 -8.02 -7.47 -11.05
N GLU A 42 -7.77 -6.94 -9.85
CA GLU A 42 -7.17 -5.60 -9.66
C GLU A 42 -5.76 -5.53 -10.26
N LYS A 43 -4.92 -6.53 -9.98
CA LYS A 43 -3.57 -6.67 -10.55
C LYS A 43 -3.61 -6.68 -12.08
N ALA A 44 -4.48 -7.49 -12.67
CA ALA A 44 -4.60 -7.57 -14.13
C ALA A 44 -5.05 -6.24 -14.75
N CYS A 45 -5.97 -5.54 -14.09
CA CYS A 45 -6.43 -4.21 -14.49
C CYS A 45 -5.26 -3.21 -14.50
N ILE A 46 -4.53 -3.10 -13.39
CA ILE A 46 -3.39 -2.19 -13.25
C ILE A 46 -2.28 -2.54 -14.26
N ALA A 47 -1.92 -3.82 -14.37
CA ALA A 47 -0.93 -4.29 -15.34
C ALA A 47 -1.30 -3.88 -16.77
N SER A 48 -2.58 -3.97 -17.13
CA SER A 48 -3.06 -3.61 -18.47
C SER A 48 -2.85 -2.13 -18.80
N LEU A 49 -2.95 -1.24 -17.80
CA LEU A 49 -2.76 0.21 -17.90
C LEU A 49 -1.28 0.60 -17.87
N CYS A 50 -0.47 -0.13 -17.11
CA CYS A 50 0.95 0.16 -16.90
C CYS A 50 1.89 -0.48 -17.93
N ARG A 51 1.38 -1.19 -18.95
CA ARG A 51 2.19 -1.91 -19.96
C ARG A 51 3.33 -1.10 -20.59
N ASN A 52 3.17 0.21 -20.73
CA ASN A 52 4.14 1.10 -21.38
C ASN A 52 4.87 2.02 -20.40
N PHE A 53 4.76 1.78 -19.09
CA PHE A 53 5.44 2.62 -18.11
C PHE A 53 6.94 2.42 -18.17
N LYS A 54 7.67 3.54 -18.22
CA LYS A 54 9.13 3.50 -18.16
C LYS A 54 9.56 3.08 -16.76
N ARG A 55 10.59 2.26 -16.71
CA ARG A 55 11.29 1.90 -15.48
C ARG A 55 12.39 2.94 -15.16
N PRO A 56 12.72 3.19 -13.88
CA PRO A 56 12.09 2.58 -12.72
C PRO A 56 10.71 3.18 -12.40
N SER A 57 9.91 2.44 -11.65
CA SER A 57 8.56 2.83 -11.21
C SER A 57 8.49 2.95 -9.68
N LEU A 58 7.55 3.77 -9.20
CA LEU A 58 7.33 4.05 -7.78
C LEU A 58 5.85 3.80 -7.42
N GLU A 59 5.60 3.00 -6.40
CA GLU A 59 4.30 2.90 -5.74
C GLU A 59 4.23 3.84 -4.52
N ILE A 60 3.19 4.70 -4.47
CA ILE A 60 2.92 5.59 -3.34
C ILE A 60 1.81 4.97 -2.51
N GLY A 61 2.07 4.74 -1.21
CA GLY A 61 1.19 3.94 -0.36
C GLY A 61 1.40 2.45 -0.62
N VAL A 62 2.67 2.01 -0.71
CA VAL A 62 3.03 0.62 -1.07
C VAL A 62 2.56 -0.42 -0.05
N GLY A 63 2.23 0.01 1.18
CA GLY A 63 1.76 -0.86 2.24
C GLY A 63 2.70 -2.05 2.47
N THR A 64 2.12 -3.26 2.45
CA THR A 64 2.84 -4.52 2.63
C THR A 64 3.52 -5.03 1.35
N GLY A 65 3.49 -4.27 0.26
CA GLY A 65 4.19 -4.59 -0.98
C GLY A 65 3.46 -5.54 -1.92
N ARG A 66 2.23 -5.98 -1.61
CA ARG A 66 1.48 -6.98 -2.40
C ARG A 66 1.38 -6.60 -3.89
N PHE A 67 1.09 -5.33 -4.22
CA PHE A 67 1.02 -4.88 -5.61
C PHE A 67 2.40 -4.63 -6.21
N ALA A 68 3.30 -3.94 -5.50
CA ALA A 68 4.67 -3.73 -5.96
C ALA A 68 5.36 -5.02 -6.37
N GLU A 69 5.31 -6.05 -5.52
CA GLU A 69 5.87 -7.36 -5.80
C GLU A 69 5.22 -7.99 -7.05
N ALA A 70 3.89 -8.06 -7.08
CA ALA A 70 3.15 -8.74 -8.14
C ALA A 70 3.23 -8.04 -9.52
N LEU A 71 3.47 -6.73 -9.55
CA LEU A 71 3.65 -5.92 -10.76
C LEU A 71 5.13 -5.64 -11.07
N GLY A 72 6.03 -6.12 -10.20
CA GLY A 72 7.47 -5.93 -10.28
C GLY A 72 7.93 -4.47 -10.14
N ILE A 73 7.19 -3.59 -9.45
CA ILE A 73 7.54 -2.18 -9.22
C ILE A 73 8.81 -2.10 -8.34
N GLU A 74 9.78 -1.30 -8.73
CA GLU A 74 11.11 -1.30 -8.10
C GLU A 74 11.18 -0.55 -6.77
N TYR A 75 10.40 0.52 -6.65
CA TYR A 75 10.43 1.38 -5.47
C TYR A 75 9.01 1.53 -4.89
N GLY A 76 8.94 1.54 -3.56
CA GLY A 76 7.71 1.77 -2.82
C GLY A 76 7.95 2.70 -1.65
N VAL A 77 6.99 3.59 -1.38
CA VAL A 77 6.99 4.44 -0.17
C VAL A 77 5.66 4.31 0.55
N ASP A 78 5.72 4.26 1.88
CA ASP A 78 4.55 4.27 2.76
C ASP A 78 4.88 5.03 4.05
N ILE A 79 3.85 5.53 4.73
CA ILE A 79 3.98 6.16 6.05
C ILE A 79 3.88 5.14 7.19
N SER A 80 3.25 3.98 6.95
CA SER A 80 3.13 2.87 7.88
C SER A 80 4.45 2.10 7.95
N LEU A 81 5.20 2.31 9.03
CA LEU A 81 6.45 1.60 9.26
C LEU A 81 6.22 0.10 9.38
N ARG A 82 5.11 -0.32 10.00
CA ARG A 82 4.79 -1.74 10.17
C ARG A 82 4.48 -2.41 8.83
N ALA A 83 3.78 -1.72 7.92
CA ALA A 83 3.54 -2.21 6.58
C ALA A 83 4.83 -2.34 5.78
N LEU A 84 5.72 -1.33 5.85
CA LEU A 84 7.03 -1.38 5.22
C LEU A 84 7.92 -2.51 5.77
N MET A 85 7.80 -2.87 7.05
CA MET A 85 8.52 -4.03 7.60
C MET A 85 8.08 -5.33 6.94
N LEU A 86 6.77 -5.51 6.67
CA LEU A 86 6.28 -6.68 5.95
C LEU A 86 6.74 -6.67 4.49
N ALA A 87 6.70 -5.51 3.83
CA ALA A 87 7.15 -5.36 2.44
C ALA A 87 8.64 -5.65 2.24
N LYS A 88 9.47 -5.47 3.28
CA LYS A 88 10.92 -5.74 3.23
C LYS A 88 11.32 -7.17 3.59
N ASN A 89 10.42 -7.95 4.18
CA ASN A 89 10.70 -9.33 4.62
C ASN A 89 10.51 -10.37 3.50
N VAL A 90 10.74 -9.98 2.25
CA VAL A 90 10.77 -10.90 1.11
C VAL A 90 12.20 -11.49 1.07
N GLU A 91 12.33 -12.78 1.37
CA GLU A 91 13.61 -13.53 1.29
C GLU A 91 14.23 -13.51 -0.10
#